data_AF-A0A925M8Q7-F1
#
_entry.id   AF-A0A925M8Q7-F1
#
_cell.length_a   1.000
_cell.length_b   1.000
_cell.length_c   1.000
_cell.angle_alpha   90.00
_cell.angle_beta   90.00
_cell.angle_gamma   90.00
#
_symmetry.space_group_name_H-M   'P 1'
#
loop_
_entity.id
_entity.type
_entity.pdbx_description
1 polymer ?
#
loop_
_entity_poly.entity_id
_entity_poly.type
_entity_poly.pdbx_seq_one_letter_code
_entity_poly.pdbx_strand_id
1 'polypeptide(L)' 'MTRDFDVILFGATGFTGRLVADYLQASTARAPLRWAIAGRNREKLEEIRRGLRDPRVGLIVADASQPESL' A
#
# COMPACT_ATOMS: atom_id res chain seq x y z
N MET A 1 -8.17 -11.88 -16.69
CA MET A 1 -7.14 -11.20 -15.88
C MET A 1 -7.60 -11.16 -14.44
N THR A 2 -6.95 -11.92 -13.57
CA THR A 2 -7.20 -11.89 -12.12
C THR A 2 -6.61 -10.60 -11.57
N ARG A 3 -7.39 -9.84 -10.80
CA ARG A 3 -6.87 -8.67 -10.06
C ARG A 3 -6.23 -9.19 -8.77
N ASP A 4 -4.93 -8.94 -8.62
CA ASP A 4 -4.14 -9.40 -7.47
C ASP A 4 -4.49 -8.68 -6.17
N PHE A 5 -4.97 -7.43 -6.29
CA PHE A 5 -5.39 -6.60 -5.17
C PHE A 5 -6.83 -6.10 -5.35
N ASP A 6 -7.53 -5.97 -4.23
CA ASP A 6 -8.83 -5.35 -4.12
C ASP A 6 -8.69 -3.82 -3.99
N VAL A 7 -7.63 -3.36 -3.30
CA VAL A 7 -7.31 -1.94 -3.09
C VAL A 7 -5.80 -1.70 -3.20
N ILE A 8 -5.41 -0.59 -3.82
CA ILE A 8 -4.02 -0.09 -3.80
C ILE A 8 -4.04 1.31 -3.20
N LEU A 9 -3.30 1.51 -2.10
CA LEU A 9 -3.15 2.81 -1.45
C LEU A 9 -2.00 3.59 -2.08
N PHE A 10 -2.32 4.50 -3.01
CA PHE A 10 -1.34 5.39 -3.61
C PHE A 10 -0.98 6.56 -2.68
N GLY A 11 0.29 6.96 -2.65
CA GLY A 11 0.78 8.02 -1.77
C GLY A 11 1.02 7.56 -0.33
N ALA A 12 1.22 6.25 -0.11
CA ALA A 12 1.37 5.66 1.22
C ALA A 12 2.52 6.28 2.04
N THR A 13 3.57 6.77 1.37
CA THR A 13 4.73 7.39 2.06
C THR A 13 4.45 8.76 2.68
N GLY A 14 3.34 9.42 2.29
CA GLY A 14 2.94 10.73 2.81
C GLY A 14 2.35 10.66 4.22
N PHE A 15 2.10 11.83 4.83
CA PHE A 15 1.56 11.91 6.19
C PHE A 15 0.21 11.19 6.33
N THR A 16 -0.77 11.58 5.52
CA THR A 16 -2.10 10.95 5.52
C THR A 16 -2.04 9.50 5.05
N GLY A 17 -1.18 9.18 4.08
CA GLY A 17 -1.01 7.83 3.55
C GLY A 17 -0.63 6.82 4.64
N ARG A 18 0.25 7.21 5.57
CA ARG A 18 0.63 6.36 6.71
C ARG A 18 -0.56 6.06 7.63
N LEU A 19 -1.35 7.09 7.98
CA LEU A 19 -2.55 6.91 8.81
C LEU A 19 -3.59 6.00 8.14
N VAL A 20 -3.76 6.14 6.83
CA VAL A 20 -4.67 5.28 6.05
C VAL A 20 -4.15 3.84 6.00
N ALA A 21 -2.84 3.62 5.87
CA ALA A 21 -2.26 2.27 5.89
C ALA A 21 -2.54 1.56 7.23
N ASP A 22 -2.39 2.27 8.36
CA ASP A 22 -2.72 1.73 9.69
C ASP A 22 -4.22 1.42 9.82
N TYR A 23 -5.08 2.30 9.31
CA TYR A 23 -6.53 2.09 9.29
C TYR A 23 -6.93 0.87 8.45
N LEU A 24 -6.37 0.73 7.25
CA LEU A 24 -6.64 -0.41 6.38
C LEU A 24 -6.22 -1.73 7.04
N GLN A 25 -5.04 -1.75 7.68
CA GLN A 25 -4.60 -2.90 8.46
C GLN A 25 -5.56 -3.24 9.60
N ALA A 26 -6.00 -2.26 10.39
CA ALA A 26 -6.94 -2.53 11.48
C ALA A 26 -8.27 -3.07 10.95
N SER A 27 -8.68 -2.63 9.75
CA SER A 27 -9.92 -3.05 9.11
C SER A 27 -9.87 -4.49 8.58
N THR A 28 -8.69 -5.01 8.24
CA THR A 28 -8.56 -6.39 7.70
C THR A 28 -8.95 -7.47 8.72
N ALA A 29 -8.94 -7.14 10.02
CA ALA A 29 -9.40 -8.04 11.08
C ALA A 29 -10.92 -8.30 11.01
N ARG A 30 -11.70 -7.39 10.41
CA ARG A 30 -13.16 -7.52 10.26
C ARG A 30 -13.55 -8.11 8.92
N ALA A 31 -12.80 -7.81 7.87
CA ALA A 31 -13.01 -8.31 6.53
C ALA A 31 -11.65 -8.52 5.84
N PRO A 32 -11.32 -9.75 5.40
CA PRO A 32 -10.09 -9.99 4.65
C PRO A 32 -10.01 -9.06 3.44
N LEU A 33 -8.84 -8.45 3.23
CA LEU A 33 -8.59 -7.51 2.14
C LEU A 33 -7.22 -7.84 1.54
N ARG A 34 -7.16 -8.04 0.22
CA ARG A 34 -5.89 -8.14 -0.51
C ARG A 34 -5.55 -6.73 -0.97
N TRP A 35 -4.49 -6.14 -0.42
CA TRP A 35 -4.16 -4.76 -0.73
C TRP A 35 -2.65 -4.53 -0.82
N ALA A 36 -2.30 -3.41 -1.45
CA ALA A 36 -0.93 -2.96 -1.60
C ALA A 36 -0.78 -1.48 -1.22
N ILE A 37 0.44 -1.10 -0.84
CA ILE A 37 0.86 0.29 -0.73
C ILE A 37 1.66 0.70 -1.98
N ALA A 38 1.44 1.93 -2.44
CA ALA A 38 2.10 2.45 -3.63
C ALA A 38 2.68 3.86 -3.42
N GLY A 39 3.79 4.13 -4.11
CA GLY A 39 4.46 5.42 -4.09
C GLY A 39 5.81 5.40 -4.79
N ARG A 40 6.49 6.54 -4.80
CA ARG A 40 7.71 6.77 -5.61
C ARG A 40 8.99 6.23 -4.97
N ASN A 41 9.04 6.17 -3.65
CA ASN A 41 10.25 5.82 -2.92
C ASN A 41 10.11 4.41 -2.31
N ARG A 42 10.79 3.43 -2.91
CA ARG A 42 10.78 2.03 -2.50
C ARG A 42 11.21 1.84 -1.05
N GLU A 43 12.28 2.49 -0.61
CA GLU A 43 12.81 2.34 0.74
C GLU A 43 11.81 2.78 1.80
N LYS A 44 11.16 3.94 1.60
CA LYS A 44 10.10 4.45 2.49
C LYS A 44 8.86 3.55 2.48
N LEU A 45 8.52 2.95 1.34
CA LEU A 45 7.43 1.97 1.28
C LEU A 45 7.78 0.70 2.07
N GLU A 46 9.01 0.21 1.95
CA GLU A 46 9.49 -0.95 2.70
C GLU A 46 9.49 -0.68 4.21
N GLU A 47 9.88 0.53 4.65
CA GLU A 47 9.76 0.94 6.06
C GLU A 47 8.31 0.87 6.57
N ILE A 48 7.36 1.40 5.79
CA ILE A 48 5.95 1.35 6.16
C ILE A 48 5.48 -0.11 6.21
N ARG A 49 5.79 -0.91 5.19
CA ARG A 49 5.41 -2.33 5.15
C ARG A 49 5.97 -3.11 6.34
N ARG A 50 7.19 -2.83 6.78
CA ARG A 50 7.76 -3.45 8.00
C ARG A 50 7.03 -3.03 9.28
N GLY A 51 6.44 -1.84 9.32
CA GLY A 51 5.59 -1.39 10.42
C GLY A 51 4.20 -2.03 10.45
N LEU A 52 3.76 -2.61 9.32
CA LEU A 52 2.49 -3.30 9.20
C LEU A 52 2.61 -4.74 9.73
N ARG A 53 1.62 -5.18 10.51
CA ARG A 53 1.46 -6.55 11.03
C ARG A 53 1.22 -7.63 9.97
N ASP A 54 0.66 -7.29 8.82
CA ASP A 54 0.37 -8.26 7.75
C ASP A 54 1.51 -8.28 6.71
N PRO A 55 2.33 -9.35 6.64
CA PRO A 55 3.44 -9.44 5.70
C PRO A 55 2.98 -9.62 4.24
N ARG A 56 1.69 -9.90 4.01
CA ARG A 56 1.13 -10.11 2.66
C ARG A 56 0.78 -8.79 1.96
N VAL A 57 0.93 -7.65 2.63
CA VAL A 57 0.69 -6.34 2.02
C VAL A 57 1.64 -6.15 0.84
N GLY A 58 1.06 -5.96 -0.35
CA GLY A 58 1.82 -5.71 -1.57
C GLY A 58 2.55 -4.37 -1.53
N LEU A 59 3.61 -4.27 -2.32
CA LEU A 59 4.37 -3.03 -2.48
C LEU A 59 4.53 -2.75 -3.96
N ILE A 60 4.13 -1.55 -4.40
CA ILE A 60 4.20 -1.12 -5.79
C ILE A 60 4.97 0.19 -5.85
N VAL A 61 6.03 0.24 -6.66
CA VAL A 61 6.68 1.50 -6.98
C VAL A 61 5.95 2.11 -8.16
N ALA A 62 5.34 3.27 -7.96
CA ALA A 62 4.54 3.94 -8.97
C ALA A 62 4.63 5.47 -8.78
N ASP A 63 4.67 6.18 -9.90
CA ASP A 63 4.79 7.63 -9.97
C ASP A 63 3.68 8.20 -10.86
N ALA A 64 2.85 9.09 -10.30
CA ALA A 64 1.75 9.71 -11.03
C ALA A 64 2.22 10.65 -12.16
N SER A 65 3.50 11.04 -12.17
CA SER A 65 4.13 11.78 -13.27
C SER A 65 4.63 10.88 -14.41
N GLN A 66 4.62 9.56 -14.22
CA GLN A 66 5.03 8.53 -15.21
C GLN A 66 3.85 7.58 -15.42
N PRO A 67 2.91 7.89 -16.33
CA PRO A 67 1.68 7.11 -16.53
C PRO A 67 1.90 5.62 -16.80
N GLU A 68 3.04 5.25 -17.37
CA GLU A 68 3.46 3.87 -17.62
C GLU A 68 3.74 3.06 -16.35
N SER A 69 3.89 3.73 -15.21
CA SER A 69 4.16 3.13 -13.89
C SER A 69 2.91 2.91 -13.03
N LEU A 70 1.72 3.30 -13.52
CA LEU A 70 0.44 3.26 -12.80
C LEU A 70 -0.34 1.96 -13.00
#